data_AF-S7XT09-F1
#
_entry.id   AF-S7XT09-F1
#
_cell.length_a   1.000
_cell.length_b   1.000
_cell.length_c   1.000
_cell.angle_alpha   90.00
_cell.angle_beta   90.00
_cell.angle_gamma   90.00
#
_symmetry.space_group_name_H-M   'P 1'
#
loop_
_entity.id
_entity.type
_entity.pdbx_description
1 polymer ?
#
loop_
_entity_poly.entity_id
_entity_poly.type
_entity_poly.pdbx_seq_one_letter_code
_entity_poly.pdbx_strand_id
1 'polypeptide(L)'
;MIWTKEYFSKIEFIIHCGCEIFGYLECNLMNSELSYQECANTGIIVFEHSQKLSEKALSKLMNYTRLIDFEQYRNRNNSNKNDKVIGFRDVFSITFKGYSQDGQALLIYEMEYVYKDWYNRPVDNLYSFISDTYFSDFQNNRCFISHGLMASVQPV
;
A
#
# COMPACT_ATOMS: atom_id res chain seq x y z
N MET A 1 -16.31 -1.26 17.70
CA MET A 1 -14.87 -0.94 17.87
C MET A 1 -14.71 0.57 18.08
N ILE A 2 -13.85 1.04 19.00
CA ILE A 2 -13.64 2.48 19.22
C ILE A 2 -12.37 2.88 18.46
N TRP A 3 -12.52 3.71 17.43
CA TRP A 3 -11.42 4.26 16.64
C TRP A 3 -10.65 5.29 17.47
N THR A 4 -9.39 5.00 17.80
CA THR A 4 -8.51 5.94 18.52
C THR A 4 -7.63 6.72 17.55
N LYS A 5 -7.09 7.86 18.00
CA LYS A 5 -6.11 8.67 17.24
C LYS A 5 -4.76 7.96 17.03
N GLU A 6 -4.62 6.71 17.46
CA GLU A 6 -3.38 5.93 17.39
C GLU A 6 -3.25 5.18 16.05
N TYR A 7 -4.30 5.15 15.23
CA TYR A 7 -4.36 4.44 13.95
C TYR A 7 -4.66 5.40 12.80
N PHE A 8 -4.26 5.02 11.58
CA PHE A 8 -4.78 5.66 10.38
C PHE A 8 -6.31 5.53 10.31
N SER A 9 -6.97 6.52 9.75
CA SER A 9 -8.41 6.50 9.44
C SER A 9 -8.70 5.94 8.05
N LYS A 10 -7.76 6.20 7.14
CA LYS A 10 -7.76 5.76 5.75
C LYS A 10 -6.33 5.54 5.30
N ILE A 11 -6.16 4.57 4.41
CA ILE A 11 -4.90 4.25 3.77
C ILE A 11 -5.15 4.14 2.28
N GLU A 12 -4.21 4.64 1.49
CA GLU A 12 -4.23 4.57 0.03
C GLU A 12 -2.88 4.09 -0.47
N PHE A 13 -2.88 3.13 -1.39
CA PHE A 13 -1.73 2.76 -2.19
C PHE A 13 -2.04 3.09 -3.66
N ILE A 14 -1.31 4.03 -4.21
CA ILE A 14 -1.43 4.46 -5.60
C ILE A 14 -0.34 3.76 -6.40
N ILE A 15 -0.74 2.90 -7.33
CA ILE A 15 0.17 2.10 -8.15
C ILE A 15 0.40 2.86 -9.45
N HIS A 16 1.66 3.11 -9.77
CA HIS A 16 2.09 3.80 -10.97
C HIS A 16 2.78 2.82 -11.91
N CYS A 17 2.57 3.00 -13.22
CA CYS A 17 3.35 2.36 -14.28
C CYS A 17 4.05 3.48 -15.06
N GLY A 18 5.36 3.63 -14.88
CA GLY A 18 6.07 4.84 -15.32
C GLY A 18 5.48 6.11 -14.69
N CYS A 19 5.03 7.06 -15.51
CA CYS A 19 4.43 8.32 -15.04
C CYS A 19 2.90 8.28 -14.91
N GLU A 20 2.27 7.15 -15.27
CA GLU A 20 0.81 7.02 -15.27
C GLU A 20 0.31 6.30 -14.01
N ILE A 21 -0.84 6.72 -13.49
CA ILE A 21 -1.50 5.99 -12.40
C ILE A 21 -2.27 4.82 -12.99
N PHE A 22 -1.88 3.63 -12.57
CA PHE A 22 -2.46 2.38 -13.02
C PHE A 22 -3.56 1.87 -12.08
N GLY A 23 -3.44 2.09 -10.77
CA GLY A 23 -4.46 1.62 -9.84
C GLY A 23 -4.43 2.25 -8.46
N TYR A 24 -5.53 2.05 -7.74
CA TYR A 24 -5.78 2.59 -6.41
C TYR A 24 -6.29 1.48 -5.51
N LEU A 25 -5.52 1.16 -4.47
CA LEU A 25 -5.98 0.34 -3.36
C LEU A 25 -6.27 1.27 -2.18
N GLU A 26 -7.54 1.32 -1.77
CA GLU A 26 -7.98 2.13 -0.66
C GLU A 26 -8.52 1.24 0.47
N CYS A 27 -8.06 1.50 1.69
CA CYS A 27 -8.69 0.95 2.88
C CYS A 27 -9.24 2.10 3.72
N ASN A 28 -10.57 2.21 3.74
CA ASN A 28 -11.27 3.11 4.63
C ASN A 28 -11.61 2.37 5.92
N LEU A 29 -10.77 2.57 6.93
CA LEU A 29 -10.90 1.90 8.22
C LEU A 29 -12.18 2.35 8.94
N MET A 30 -12.51 3.65 8.88
CA MET A 30 -13.73 4.21 9.48
C MET A 30 -15.01 3.55 8.96
N ASN A 31 -15.06 3.28 7.66
CA ASN A 31 -16.21 2.63 7.00
C ASN A 31 -16.07 1.11 6.93
N SER A 32 -14.95 0.55 7.41
CA SER A 32 -14.61 -0.87 7.30
C SER A 32 -14.71 -1.37 5.86
N GLU A 33 -14.15 -0.62 4.93
CA GLU A 33 -14.21 -0.91 3.49
C GLU A 33 -12.81 -1.01 2.90
N LEU A 34 -12.61 -2.00 2.05
CA LEU A 34 -11.43 -2.18 1.23
C LEU A 34 -11.87 -2.15 -0.24
N SER A 35 -11.24 -1.30 -1.04
CA SER A 35 -11.52 -1.19 -2.46
C SER A 35 -10.23 -1.18 -3.27
N TYR A 36 -10.34 -1.71 -4.49
CA TYR A 36 -9.29 -1.70 -5.48
C TYR A 36 -9.86 -1.32 -6.84
N GLN A 37 -9.22 -0.36 -7.50
CA GLN A 37 -9.58 0.12 -8.82
C GLN A 37 -8.35 0.11 -9.72
N GLU A 38 -8.53 -0.31 -10.98
CA GLU A 38 -7.53 -0.20 -12.04
C GLU A 38 -8.04 0.71 -13.14
N CYS A 39 -7.15 1.57 -13.63
CA CYS A 39 -7.40 2.53 -14.68
C CYS A 39 -6.54 2.22 -15.91
N ALA A 40 -7.14 2.32 -17.09
CA ALA A 40 -6.40 2.40 -18.34
C ALA A 40 -5.70 3.76 -18.46
N ASN A 41 -4.71 3.84 -19.35
CA ASN A 41 -3.98 5.07 -19.70
C ASN A 41 -4.87 6.24 -20.18
N THR A 42 -6.10 5.98 -20.60
CA THR A 42 -7.11 6.99 -20.96
C THR A 42 -7.94 7.50 -19.78
N GLY A 43 -7.69 7.00 -18.57
CA GLY A 43 -8.45 7.32 -17.35
C GLY A 43 -9.75 6.51 -17.19
N ILE A 44 -10.01 5.53 -18.07
CA ILE A 44 -11.18 4.64 -17.97
C ILE A 44 -10.93 3.60 -16.87
N ILE A 45 -11.89 3.44 -15.95
CA ILE A 45 -11.87 2.34 -14.97
C ILE A 45 -12.11 1.03 -15.71
N VAL A 46 -11.16 0.10 -15.63
CA VAL A 46 -11.21 -1.21 -16.30
C VAL A 46 -11.47 -2.37 -15.35
N PHE A 47 -11.25 -2.15 -14.05
CA PHE A 47 -11.55 -3.08 -12.98
C PHE A 47 -11.86 -2.30 -11.70
N GLU A 48 -12.87 -2.75 -10.98
CA GLU A 48 -13.21 -2.25 -9.65
C GLU A 48 -13.68 -3.42 -8.79
N HIS A 49 -13.18 -3.48 -7.57
CA HIS A 49 -13.63 -4.40 -6.55
C HIS A 49 -13.67 -3.69 -5.20
N SER A 50 -14.80 -3.79 -4.51
CA SER A 50 -14.97 -3.25 -3.16
C SER A 50 -15.63 -4.29 -2.27
N GLN A 51 -15.16 -4.38 -1.04
CA GLN A 51 -15.71 -5.30 -0.05
C GLN A 51 -15.73 -4.66 1.35
N LYS A 52 -16.78 -5.00 2.11
CA LYS A 52 -16.83 -4.69 3.53
C LYS A 52 -15.97 -5.67 4.32
N LEU A 53 -15.17 -5.13 5.22
CA LEU A 53 -14.37 -5.88 6.17
C LEU A 53 -15.24 -6.27 7.37
N SER A 54 -15.24 -7.56 7.70
CA SER A 54 -15.81 -8.02 8.98
C SER A 54 -15.01 -7.45 10.15
N GLU A 55 -15.61 -7.38 11.35
CA GLU A 55 -14.89 -6.92 12.56
C GLU A 55 -13.63 -7.74 12.83
N LYS A 56 -13.65 -9.05 12.55
CA LYS A 56 -12.49 -9.93 12.69
C LYS A 56 -11.38 -9.57 11.70
N ALA A 57 -11.74 -9.29 10.44
CA ALA A 57 -10.79 -8.88 9.40
C ALA A 57 -10.17 -7.51 9.73
N LEU A 58 -11.02 -6.57 10.14
CA LEU A 58 -10.63 -5.24 10.58
C LEU A 58 -9.67 -5.29 11.78
N SER A 59 -9.98 -6.09 12.80
CA SER A 59 -9.14 -6.24 13.98
C SER A 59 -7.75 -6.80 13.64
N LYS A 60 -7.64 -7.70 12.67
CA LYS A 60 -6.35 -8.18 12.17
C LYS A 60 -5.59 -7.07 11.44
N LEU A 61 -6.29 -6.34 10.57
CA LEU A 61 -5.70 -5.27 9.76
C LEU A 61 -5.16 -4.14 10.64
N MET A 62 -5.87 -3.76 11.71
CA MET A 62 -5.47 -2.66 12.60
C MET A 62 -4.09 -2.84 13.24
N ASN A 63 -3.61 -4.08 13.41
CA ASN A 63 -2.27 -4.35 13.92
C ASN A 63 -1.16 -3.78 13.01
N TYR A 64 -1.46 -3.54 11.73
CA TYR A 64 -0.54 -3.02 10.72
C TYR A 64 -0.73 -1.53 10.42
N THR A 65 -1.71 -0.86 11.06
CA THR A 65 -2.10 0.53 10.71
C THR A 65 -1.89 1.53 11.84
N ARG A 66 -1.14 1.13 12.88
CA ARG A 66 -0.78 2.01 14.00
C ARG A 66 0.16 3.11 13.53
N LEU A 67 -0.16 4.36 13.81
CA LEU A 67 0.63 5.52 13.37
C LEU A 67 2.08 5.45 13.83
N ILE A 68 2.31 5.03 15.09
CA ILE A 68 3.64 5.02 15.71
C ILE A 68 4.65 4.14 14.97
N ASP A 69 4.18 3.07 14.30
CA ASP A 69 5.05 2.17 13.53
C ASP A 69 5.63 2.90 12.29
N PHE A 70 4.91 3.91 11.77
CA PHE A 70 5.26 4.67 10.58
C PHE A 70 5.99 6.00 10.88
N GLU A 71 5.87 6.55 12.08
CA GLU A 71 6.47 7.85 12.45
C GLU A 71 7.98 7.92 12.20
N GLN A 72 8.71 6.81 12.40
CA GLN A 72 10.15 6.74 12.12
C GLN A 72 10.53 6.91 10.63
N TYR A 73 9.55 6.82 9.73
CA TYR A 73 9.71 7.03 8.28
C TYR A 73 9.19 8.40 7.83
N ARG A 74 8.50 9.14 8.72
CA ARG A 74 8.01 10.50 8.49
C ARG A 74 9.23 11.41 8.30
N ASN A 75 9.44 11.90 7.07
CA ASN A 75 10.58 12.74 6.66
C ASN A 75 11.91 12.01 6.42
N ARG A 76 11.94 10.67 6.29
CA ARG A 76 13.11 10.06 5.65
C ARG A 76 13.09 10.45 4.17
N ASN A 77 13.85 11.49 3.82
CA ASN A 77 14.24 11.67 2.44
C ASN A 77 14.99 10.39 2.03
N ASN A 78 14.37 9.57 1.19
CA ASN A 78 15.02 8.44 0.53
C ASN A 78 16.20 8.89 -0.36
N SER A 79 16.52 10.19 -0.38
CA SER A 79 17.63 10.84 -1.09
C SER A 79 19.02 10.33 -0.71
N ASN A 80 19.19 9.69 0.45
CA ASN A 80 20.45 9.02 0.77
C ASN A 80 20.48 7.66 0.08
N LYS A 81 20.98 7.68 -1.17
CA LYS A 81 21.42 6.53 -2.00
C LYS A 81 22.54 5.71 -1.32
N ASN A 82 22.33 5.31 -0.06
CA ASN A 82 23.30 4.67 0.83
C ASN A 82 22.98 3.18 0.95
N ASP A 83 23.92 2.32 0.55
CA ASP A 83 24.30 0.95 0.99
C ASP A 83 23.22 -0.10 1.35
N LYS A 84 21.96 0.27 1.30
CA LYS A 84 20.80 -0.43 1.82
C LYS A 84 19.78 -0.69 0.74
N VAL A 85 19.89 -0.08 -0.44
CA VAL A 85 19.08 -0.46 -1.60
C VAL A 85 19.68 -1.74 -2.17
N ILE A 86 18.85 -2.76 -2.38
CA ILE A 86 19.23 -4.07 -2.95
C ILE A 86 18.56 -4.33 -4.29
N GLY A 87 17.68 -3.44 -4.73
CA GLY A 87 16.97 -3.58 -5.99
C GLY A 87 16.02 -2.42 -6.21
N PHE A 88 15.30 -2.49 -7.32
CA PHE A 88 14.30 -1.53 -7.72
C PHE A 88 13.05 -2.29 -8.17
N ARG A 89 11.89 -1.64 -8.06
CA ARG A 89 10.67 -2.15 -8.68
C ARG A 89 10.69 -1.64 -10.12
N ASP A 90 11.11 -2.49 -11.06
CA ASP A 90 11.15 -2.10 -12.47
C ASP A 90 9.72 -1.86 -12.98
N VAL A 91 9.55 -0.85 -13.83
CA VAL A 91 8.26 -0.42 -14.44
C VAL A 91 7.20 0.15 -13.49
N PHE A 92 7.15 -0.28 -12.22
CA PHE A 92 6.12 0.11 -11.28
C PHE A 92 6.64 0.80 -10.02
N SER A 93 5.97 1.87 -9.60
CA SER A 93 6.17 2.46 -8.27
C SER A 93 4.85 2.51 -7.50
N ILE A 94 4.91 2.57 -6.16
CA ILE A 94 3.72 2.76 -5.34
C ILE A 94 3.89 4.00 -4.49
N THR A 95 2.88 4.86 -4.46
CA THR A 95 2.78 5.92 -3.45
C THR A 95 1.82 5.46 -2.37
N PHE A 96 2.33 5.21 -1.16
CA PHE A 96 1.50 5.02 0.02
C PHE A 96 1.10 6.37 0.61
N LYS A 97 -0.16 6.52 1.00
CA LYS A 97 -0.68 7.65 1.79
C LYS A 97 -1.45 7.13 3.00
N GLY A 98 -1.04 7.60 4.17
CA GLY A 98 -1.75 7.34 5.43
C GLY A 98 -2.44 8.61 5.93
N TYR A 99 -3.70 8.50 6.31
CA TYR A 99 -4.53 9.64 6.72
C TYR A 99 -4.91 9.59 8.20
N SER A 100 -4.89 10.74 8.88
CA SER A 100 -5.44 10.90 10.23
C SER A 100 -6.98 10.95 10.21
N GLN A 101 -7.60 10.85 11.38
CA GLN A 101 -9.07 10.93 11.53
C GLN A 101 -9.71 12.20 10.98
N ASP A 102 -8.96 13.31 10.90
CA ASP A 102 -9.40 14.57 10.31
C ASP A 102 -9.17 14.65 8.78
N GLY A 103 -8.71 13.57 8.16
CA GLY A 103 -8.52 13.45 6.71
C GLY A 103 -7.23 14.06 6.18
N GLN A 104 -6.31 14.51 7.05
CA GLN A 104 -5.02 15.04 6.61
C GLN A 104 -4.06 13.90 6.26
N ALA A 105 -3.32 14.05 5.15
CA ALA A 105 -2.26 13.12 4.79
C ALA A 105 -1.08 13.29 5.75
N LEU A 106 -0.75 12.24 6.50
CA LEU A 106 0.33 12.25 7.50
C LEU A 106 1.66 11.75 6.94
N LEU A 107 1.59 10.86 5.96
CA LEU A 107 2.73 10.18 5.38
C LEU A 107 2.51 9.98 3.89
N ILE A 108 3.51 10.33 3.09
CA ILE A 108 3.61 9.95 1.69
C ILE A 108 4.90 9.14 1.56
N TYR A 109 4.79 7.92 1.02
CA TYR A 109 5.95 7.03 0.87
C TYR A 109 6.00 6.44 -0.53
N GLU A 110 7.05 6.79 -1.27
CA GLU A 110 7.34 6.27 -2.61
C GLU A 110 8.12 4.95 -2.50
N MET A 111 7.52 3.88 -3.00
CA MET A 111 8.03 2.51 -2.95
C MET A 111 8.79 2.15 -4.23
N GLU A 112 9.66 3.04 -4.73
CA GLU A 112 10.43 2.82 -5.97
C GLU A 112 11.60 1.83 -5.79
N TYR A 113 12.21 1.83 -4.60
CA TYR A 113 13.39 1.04 -4.27
C TYR A 113 13.07 -0.09 -3.30
N VAL A 114 13.76 -1.22 -3.47
CA VAL A 114 13.77 -2.30 -2.48
C VAL A 114 14.98 -2.15 -1.58
N TYR A 115 14.73 -2.09 -0.29
CA TYR A 115 15.77 -1.93 0.71
C TYR A 115 16.07 -3.26 1.43
N LYS A 116 17.28 -3.41 2.00
CA LYS A 116 17.73 -4.60 2.77
C LYS A 116 16.74 -4.99 3.86
N ASP A 117 16.06 -4.01 4.45
CA ASP A 117 15.10 -4.18 5.53
C ASP A 117 13.64 -4.25 5.05
N TRP A 118 13.36 -4.45 3.76
CA TRP A 118 12.00 -4.34 3.22
C TRP A 118 10.97 -5.23 3.93
N TYR A 119 11.30 -6.47 4.27
CA TYR A 119 10.42 -7.36 5.05
C TYR A 119 10.12 -6.87 6.48
N ASN A 120 10.87 -5.89 6.98
CA ASN A 120 10.68 -5.32 8.31
C ASN A 120 9.98 -3.96 8.27
N ARG A 121 9.67 -3.42 7.08
CA ARG A 121 9.03 -2.12 6.96
C ARG A 121 7.52 -2.25 7.13
N PRO A 122 6.88 -1.36 7.90
CA PRO A 122 5.46 -1.44 8.19
C PRO A 122 4.60 -1.25 6.93
N VAL A 123 5.05 -0.42 5.97
CA VAL A 123 4.34 -0.20 4.69
C VAL A 123 4.36 -1.44 3.79
N ASP A 124 5.50 -2.10 3.65
CA ASP A 124 5.65 -3.33 2.86
C ASP A 124 4.86 -4.48 3.51
N ASN A 125 4.90 -4.60 4.84
CA ASN A 125 4.15 -5.60 5.59
C ASN A 125 2.64 -5.38 5.48
N LEU A 126 2.18 -4.13 5.58
CA LEU A 126 0.76 -3.79 5.41
C LEU A 126 0.28 -4.11 3.99
N TYR A 127 1.04 -3.71 2.96
CA TYR A 127 0.69 -3.98 1.57
C TYR A 127 0.62 -5.49 1.31
N SER A 128 1.62 -6.25 1.76
CA SER A 128 1.68 -7.70 1.60
C SER A 128 0.51 -8.39 2.31
N PHE A 129 0.22 -8.00 3.55
CA PHE A 129 -0.93 -8.52 4.29
C PHE A 129 -2.25 -8.32 3.55
N ILE A 130 -2.47 -7.11 3.00
CA ILE A 130 -3.70 -6.83 2.24
C ILE A 130 -3.77 -7.68 0.97
N SER A 131 -2.68 -7.74 0.20
CA SER A 131 -2.62 -8.54 -1.03
C SER A 131 -2.90 -10.02 -0.75
N ASP A 132 -2.15 -10.61 0.16
CA ASP A 132 -2.21 -12.04 0.46
C ASP A 132 -3.56 -12.44 1.08
N THR A 133 -4.15 -11.56 1.90
CA THR A 133 -5.39 -11.89 2.62
C THR A 133 -6.64 -11.71 1.78
N TYR A 134 -6.66 -10.69 0.90
CA TYR A 134 -7.90 -10.26 0.25
C TYR A 134 -7.89 -10.42 -1.26
N PHE A 135 -6.71 -10.54 -1.87
CA PHE A 135 -6.58 -10.56 -3.32
C PHE A 135 -5.94 -11.86 -3.84
N SER A 136 -5.20 -12.62 -3.03
CA SER A 136 -4.54 -13.88 -3.47
C SER A 136 -5.46 -14.87 -4.19
N ASP A 137 -6.72 -15.00 -3.76
CA ASP A 137 -7.71 -15.90 -4.35
C ASP A 137 -8.40 -15.34 -5.62
N PHE A 138 -8.10 -14.10 -6.04
CA PHE A 138 -8.64 -13.54 -7.28
C PHE A 138 -8.07 -14.27 -8.50
N GLN A 139 -8.84 -15.21 -9.04
CA GLN A 139 -8.53 -15.93 -10.28
C GLN A 139 -8.62 -15.04 -11.54
N ASN A 140 -9.03 -13.78 -11.42
CA ASN A 140 -9.04 -12.87 -12.54
C ASN A 140 -7.60 -12.40 -12.80
N ASN A 141 -7.02 -12.79 -13.95
CA ASN A 141 -5.70 -12.35 -14.44
C ASN A 141 -5.52 -10.82 -14.45
N ARG A 142 -6.60 -10.05 -14.25
CA ARG A 142 -6.56 -8.59 -14.19
C ARG A 142 -6.15 -8.06 -12.82
N CYS A 143 -6.46 -8.72 -11.70
CA CYS A 143 -6.13 -8.16 -10.38
C CYS A 143 -4.61 -8.15 -10.17
N PHE A 144 -3.98 -6.98 -10.36
CA PHE A 144 -2.53 -6.87 -10.35
C PHE A 144 -1.93 -7.06 -8.94
N ILE A 145 -2.66 -6.65 -7.90
CA ILE A 145 -2.23 -6.77 -6.50
C ILE A 145 -1.98 -8.24 -6.11
N SER A 146 -2.81 -9.18 -6.59
CA SER A 146 -2.73 -10.60 -6.22
C SER A 146 -1.54 -11.34 -6.83
N HIS A 147 -1.03 -10.85 -7.96
CA HIS A 147 0.12 -11.45 -8.66
C HIS A 147 1.46 -10.93 -8.16
N GLY A 148 1.43 -9.96 -7.23
CA GLY A 148 2.60 -9.34 -6.63
C GLY A 148 3.24 -8.29 -7.54
N LEU A 149 3.60 -7.15 -6.95
CA LEU A 149 4.61 -6.27 -7.54
C LEU A 149 5.96 -6.95 -7.42
N MET A 150 6.31 -7.78 -8.41
CA MET A 150 7.63 -8.41 -8.48
C MET A 150 8.70 -7.32 -8.53
N ALA A 151 9.44 -7.17 -7.44
CA ALA A 151 10.66 -6.38 -7.47
C ALA A 151 11.75 -7.17 -8.19
N SER A 152 12.36 -6.57 -9.21
CA SER A 152 13.60 -7.10 -9.77
C SER A 152 14.74 -6.79 -8.80
N VAL A 153 15.13 -7.77 -8.01
CA VAL A 153 16.38 -7.71 -7.23
C VAL A 153 17.51 -8.03 -8.20
N GLN A 154 18.04 -7.02 -8.89
CA GLN A 154 19.31 -7.19 -9.60
C GLN A 154 20.42 -7.28 -8.54
N PRO A 155 21.24 -8.34 -8.52
CA PRO A 155 22.44 -8.35 -7.70
C PRO A 155 23.35 -7.20 -8.15
N VAL A 156 23.78 -6.38 -7.18
CA VAL A 156 24.81 -5.35 -7.37
C VAL A 156 26.15 -6.02 -7.61
#